data_AF-A0A1H4AE84-F1
#
_entry.id   AF-A0A1H4AE84-F1
#
_cell.length_a   1.000
_cell.length_b   1.000
_cell.length_c   1.000
_cell.angle_alpha   90.00
_cell.angle_beta   90.00
_cell.angle_gamma   90.00
#
_symmetry.space_group_name_H-M   'P 1'
#
loop_
_entity.id
_entity.type
_entity.pdbx_description
1 polymer ?
#
loop_
_entity_poly.entity_id
_entity_poly.type
_entity_poly.pdbx_seq_one_letter_code
_entity_poly.pdbx_strand_id
1 'polypeptide(L)'
;MELVELLRSRNGFYAFESALHVWGVGAVEGEDLREWNRESLWRYAFNGLDRGLTFFAEDIFGGQFGLAGSTVVSFDPETAERVVIAESLEEWAAKVLEDYALLTGHPLAHAWQEEYGALRAGYRLVPKVPFVLGGEYSLSNVVEMRDFEAMRARGALAARIHGSADGTSIEFEF
;
A
#
# COMPACT_ATOMS: atom_id res chain seq x y z
N MET A 1 -7.29 -1.94 -22.19
CA MET A 1 -7.42 -2.35 -20.77
C MET A 1 -6.59 -1.34 -20.01
N GLU A 2 -7.23 -0.48 -19.22
CA GLU A 2 -6.71 0.83 -18.82
C GLU A 2 -5.32 0.78 -18.16
N LEU A 3 -5.02 -0.26 -17.37
CA LEU A 3 -3.69 -0.40 -16.75
C LEU A 3 -2.57 -0.52 -17.78
N VAL A 4 -2.81 -1.22 -18.88
CA VAL A 4 -1.84 -1.33 -19.99
C VAL A 4 -1.65 0.03 -20.68
N GLU A 5 -2.70 0.83 -20.78
CA GLU A 5 -2.64 2.17 -21.35
C GLU A 5 -1.86 3.14 -20.45
N LEU A 6 -2.12 3.09 -19.13
CA LEU A 6 -1.34 3.80 -18.12
C LEU A 6 0.15 3.44 -18.22
N LEU A 7 0.49 2.14 -18.21
CA LEU A 7 1.88 1.68 -18.25
C LEU A 7 2.58 1.96 -19.59
N ARG A 8 1.84 2.03 -20.70
CA ARG A 8 2.36 2.48 -21.99
C ARG A 8 2.67 3.98 -22.00
N SER A 9 1.85 4.77 -21.30
CA SER A 9 2.09 6.20 -21.13
C SER A 9 3.29 6.46 -20.21
N ARG A 10 3.33 5.76 -19.07
CA ARG A 10 4.43 5.83 -18.10
C ARG A 10 4.59 4.51 -17.35
N ASN A 11 5.68 3.82 -17.63
CA ASN A 11 5.94 2.48 -17.11
C ASN A 11 6.51 2.52 -15.68
N GLY A 12 5.63 2.71 -14.70
CA GLY A 12 5.98 2.84 -13.30
C GLY A 12 6.53 4.22 -12.93
N PHE A 13 6.23 4.68 -11.71
CA PHE A 13 6.68 5.98 -11.20
C PHE A 13 6.40 6.15 -9.71
N TYR A 14 7.12 7.09 -9.11
CA TYR A 14 6.77 7.70 -7.83
C TYR A 14 6.19 9.09 -8.06
N ALA A 15 5.23 9.49 -7.23
CA ALA A 15 4.62 10.81 -7.23
C ALA A 15 4.46 11.32 -5.79
N PHE A 16 4.27 12.64 -5.65
CA PHE A 16 4.02 13.31 -4.36
C PHE A 16 5.09 12.96 -3.31
N GLU A 17 6.35 13.23 -3.62
CA GLU A 17 7.48 12.94 -2.70
C GLU A 17 7.48 11.47 -2.24
N SER A 18 7.41 10.54 -3.19
CA SER A 18 7.36 9.09 -2.92
C SER A 18 6.13 8.60 -2.15
N ALA A 19 5.15 9.46 -1.87
CA ALA A 19 3.92 9.08 -1.17
C ALA A 19 2.98 8.22 -2.02
N LEU A 20 3.11 8.27 -3.34
CA LEU A 20 2.45 7.32 -4.25
C LEU A 20 3.50 6.59 -5.08
N HIS A 21 3.35 5.29 -5.20
CA HIS A 21 4.13 4.46 -6.11
C HIS A 21 3.23 3.64 -7.01
N VAL A 22 3.49 3.67 -8.31
CA VAL A 22 2.87 2.81 -9.31
C VAL A 22 3.94 1.88 -9.87
N TRP A 23 3.74 0.57 -9.79
CA TRP A 23 4.72 -0.40 -10.30
C TRP A 23 4.79 -0.40 -11.82
N GLY A 24 6.00 -0.62 -12.35
CA GLY A 24 6.23 -0.81 -13.79
C GLY A 24 6.22 -2.29 -14.18
N VAL A 25 6.34 -2.57 -15.47
CA VAL A 25 6.59 -3.92 -15.99
C VAL A 25 8.00 -3.98 -16.57
N GLY A 26 8.76 -5.01 -16.19
CA GLY A 26 10.15 -5.22 -16.58
C GLY A 26 11.16 -4.40 -15.78
N ALA A 27 10.77 -3.87 -14.61
CA ALA A 27 11.67 -3.11 -13.76
C ALA A 27 12.74 -4.02 -13.12
N VAL A 28 13.96 -3.50 -13.00
CA VAL A 28 15.18 -4.30 -12.75
C VAL A 28 15.37 -4.63 -11.26
N GLU A 29 14.79 -3.83 -10.35
CA GLU A 29 14.99 -3.96 -8.90
C GLU A 29 13.67 -3.90 -8.13
N GLY A 30 12.97 -5.02 -7.92
CA GLY A 30 11.81 -5.11 -6.99
C GLY A 30 10.56 -4.31 -7.38
N GLU A 31 10.60 -3.51 -8.44
CA GLU A 31 9.53 -2.60 -8.87
C GLU A 31 8.66 -3.17 -10.01
N ASP A 32 8.69 -4.49 -10.23
CA ASP A 32 7.90 -5.14 -11.28
C ASP A 32 6.51 -5.53 -10.76
N LEU A 33 5.47 -5.04 -11.44
CA LEU A 33 4.05 -5.29 -11.17
C LEU A 33 3.74 -6.78 -11.05
N ARG A 34 4.32 -7.63 -11.90
CA ARG A 34 4.04 -9.07 -11.90
C ARG A 34 4.72 -9.73 -10.72
N GLU A 35 5.95 -9.33 -10.39
CA GLU A 35 6.63 -9.80 -9.20
C GLU A 35 5.89 -9.38 -7.94
N TRP A 36 5.44 -8.13 -7.86
CA TRP A 36 4.66 -7.60 -6.73
C TRP A 36 3.39 -8.43 -6.47
N ASN A 37 2.72 -8.85 -7.54
CA ASN A 37 1.48 -9.64 -7.45
C ASN A 37 1.69 -11.15 -7.29
N ARG A 38 2.94 -11.65 -7.20
CA ARG A 38 3.20 -13.08 -6.97
C ARG A 38 2.84 -13.48 -5.56
N GLU A 39 2.15 -14.62 -5.46
CA GLU A 39 1.82 -15.25 -4.19
C GLU A 39 3.03 -15.42 -3.28
N SER A 40 4.16 -15.86 -3.86
CA SER A 40 5.40 -16.16 -3.16
C SER A 40 6.13 -14.93 -2.61
N LEU A 41 5.81 -13.72 -3.07
CA LEU A 41 6.50 -12.52 -2.61
C LEU A 41 6.01 -12.13 -1.22
N TRP A 42 4.76 -11.69 -1.07
CA TRP A 42 4.20 -11.29 0.23
C TRP A 42 2.75 -11.74 0.44
N ARG A 43 2.00 -11.99 -0.64
CA ARG A 43 0.55 -12.24 -0.60
C ARG A 43 0.18 -13.50 0.19
N TYR A 44 1.07 -14.51 0.22
CA TYR A 44 0.87 -15.71 1.05
C TYR A 44 0.59 -15.39 2.52
N ALA A 45 1.13 -14.28 3.04
CA ALA A 45 0.93 -13.88 4.44
C ALA A 45 -0.53 -13.50 4.74
N PHE A 46 -1.27 -13.06 3.73
CA PHE A 46 -2.68 -12.66 3.86
C PHE A 46 -3.64 -13.86 3.81
N ASN A 47 -3.16 -15.09 3.64
CA ASN A 47 -3.99 -16.32 3.64
C ASN A 47 -5.21 -16.24 2.69
N GLY A 48 -5.04 -15.57 1.55
CA GLY A 48 -6.08 -15.40 0.54
C GLY A 48 -7.11 -14.29 0.81
N LEU A 49 -6.91 -13.45 1.84
CA LEU A 49 -7.75 -12.27 2.12
C LEU A 49 -7.66 -11.19 1.04
N ASP A 50 -6.74 -11.33 0.11
CA ASP A 50 -6.44 -10.44 -1.02
C ASP A 50 -6.87 -11.04 -2.39
N ARG A 51 -7.53 -12.21 -2.38
CA ARG A 51 -7.97 -12.91 -3.60
C ARG A 51 -8.82 -12.04 -4.52
N GLY A 52 -8.59 -12.20 -5.82
CA GLY A 52 -9.31 -11.49 -6.88
C GLY A 52 -8.76 -10.09 -7.17
N LEU A 53 -7.70 -9.67 -6.49
CA LEU A 53 -7.08 -8.36 -6.67
C LEU A 53 -5.78 -8.46 -7.48
N THR A 54 -5.58 -7.48 -8.36
CA THR A 54 -4.30 -7.17 -8.99
C THR A 54 -3.85 -5.78 -8.55
N PHE A 55 -2.85 -5.71 -7.68
CA PHE A 55 -2.34 -4.44 -7.15
C PHE A 55 -1.46 -3.74 -8.17
N PHE A 56 -1.64 -2.43 -8.33
CA PHE A 56 -0.90 -1.65 -9.31
C PHE A 56 -0.25 -0.38 -8.73
N ALA A 57 -0.68 0.05 -7.55
CA ALA A 57 -0.04 1.14 -6.83
C ALA A 57 -0.12 0.97 -5.32
N GLU A 58 0.66 1.75 -4.58
CA GLU A 58 0.59 1.87 -3.13
C GLU A 58 0.83 3.30 -2.64
N ASP A 59 0.27 3.61 -1.47
CA ASP A 59 0.53 4.83 -0.73
C ASP A 59 1.83 4.76 0.11
N ILE A 60 2.15 5.83 0.85
CA ILE A 60 3.36 5.92 1.69
C ILE A 60 3.41 4.88 2.79
N PHE A 61 2.25 4.46 3.29
CA PHE A 61 2.13 3.48 4.35
C PHE A 61 2.11 2.07 3.79
N GLY A 62 2.03 1.87 2.47
CA GLY A 62 1.87 0.56 1.83
C GLY A 62 0.41 0.11 1.74
N GLY A 63 -0.55 1.02 1.92
CA GLY A 63 -1.94 0.83 1.49
C GLY A 63 -1.97 0.58 -0.01
N GLN A 64 -2.64 -0.49 -0.43
CA GLN A 64 -2.55 -0.96 -1.82
C GLN A 64 -3.74 -0.48 -2.64
N PHE A 65 -3.49 0.01 -3.84
CA PHE A 65 -4.50 0.21 -4.86
C PHE A 65 -4.50 -0.96 -5.82
N GLY A 66 -5.67 -1.59 -6.01
CA GLY A 66 -5.80 -2.78 -6.82
C GLY A 66 -7.02 -2.78 -7.73
N LEU A 67 -6.97 -3.60 -8.77
CA LEU A 67 -8.10 -3.87 -9.66
C LEU A 67 -8.87 -5.09 -9.15
N ALA A 68 -10.17 -4.91 -8.97
CA ALA A 68 -11.16 -5.97 -8.77
C ALA A 68 -12.07 -6.02 -9.99
N GLY A 69 -11.69 -6.78 -11.02
CA GLY A 69 -12.32 -6.66 -12.34
C GLY A 69 -11.99 -5.33 -12.99
N SER A 70 -13.01 -4.48 -13.22
CA SER A 70 -12.84 -3.13 -13.78
C SER A 70 -12.73 -2.02 -12.72
N THR A 71 -13.20 -2.27 -11.50
CA THR A 71 -13.17 -1.25 -10.43
C THR A 71 -11.83 -1.20 -9.73
N VAL A 72 -11.46 -0.01 -9.27
CA VAL A 72 -10.29 0.21 -8.41
C VAL A 72 -10.72 0.15 -6.95
N VAL A 73 -9.99 -0.64 -6.16
CA VAL A 73 -10.14 -0.75 -4.72
C VAL A 73 -8.92 -0.22 -4.00
N SER A 74 -9.15 0.41 -2.85
CA SER A 74 -8.14 0.55 -1.81
C SER A 74 -8.18 -0.70 -0.92
N PHE A 75 -7.01 -1.20 -0.55
CA PHE A 75 -6.81 -2.37 0.31
C PHE A 75 -5.93 -1.98 1.49
N ASP A 76 -6.48 -2.12 2.69
CA ASP A 76 -5.76 -1.85 3.93
C ASP A 76 -4.87 -3.07 4.28
N PRO A 77 -3.55 -2.90 4.40
CA PRO A 77 -2.63 -4.00 4.63
C PRO A 77 -2.68 -4.53 6.06
N GLU A 78 -3.14 -3.76 7.03
CA GLU A 78 -3.24 -4.17 8.44
C GLU A 78 -4.51 -4.97 8.72
N THR A 79 -5.61 -4.71 8.00
CA THR A 79 -6.92 -5.36 8.22
C THR A 79 -7.36 -6.28 7.07
N ALA A 80 -6.74 -6.15 5.90
CA ALA A 80 -7.19 -6.71 4.63
C ALA A 80 -8.59 -6.26 4.17
N GLU A 81 -9.09 -5.16 4.73
CA GLU A 81 -10.33 -4.54 4.27
C GLU A 81 -10.17 -3.94 2.88
N ARG A 82 -11.27 -3.90 2.14
CA ARG A 82 -11.31 -3.45 0.75
C ARG A 82 -12.42 -2.43 0.59
N VAL A 83 -12.10 -1.29 0.00
CA VAL A 83 -13.08 -0.24 -0.31
C VAL A 83 -12.99 0.07 -1.80
N VAL A 84 -14.12 0.01 -2.52
CA VAL A 84 -14.17 0.50 -3.89
C VAL A 84 -14.01 2.01 -3.87
N ILE A 85 -13.00 2.51 -4.57
CA ILE A 85 -12.70 3.95 -4.60
C ILE A 85 -12.95 4.56 -5.98
N ALA A 86 -12.98 3.77 -7.06
CA ALA A 86 -13.29 4.26 -8.40
C ALA A 86 -13.78 3.14 -9.33
N GLU A 87 -14.53 3.51 -10.36
CA GLU A 87 -15.02 2.59 -11.41
C GLU A 87 -14.01 2.41 -12.56
N SER A 88 -12.95 3.23 -12.60
CA SER A 88 -11.89 3.21 -13.62
C SER A 88 -10.56 3.76 -13.08
N LEU A 89 -9.46 3.55 -13.81
CA LEU A 89 -8.17 4.15 -13.47
C LEU A 89 -8.15 5.67 -13.69
N GLU A 90 -8.92 6.17 -14.66
CA GLU A 90 -9.06 7.61 -14.88
C GLU A 90 -9.76 8.28 -13.69
N GLU A 91 -10.85 7.69 -13.19
CA GLU A 91 -11.54 8.20 -12.00
C GLU A 91 -10.64 8.07 -10.75
N TRP A 92 -9.91 6.96 -10.60
CA TRP A 92 -8.92 6.81 -9.54
C TRP A 92 -7.86 7.92 -9.59
N ALA A 93 -7.27 8.18 -10.77
CA ALA A 93 -6.28 9.23 -10.92
C ALA A 93 -6.86 10.62 -10.61
N ALA A 94 -8.10 10.90 -11.04
CA ALA A 94 -8.79 12.14 -10.71
C ALA A 94 -8.98 12.32 -9.20
N LYS A 95 -9.41 11.27 -8.48
CA LYS A 95 -9.57 11.31 -7.01
C LYS A 95 -8.25 11.49 -6.27
N VAL A 96 -7.20 10.81 -6.72
CA VAL A 96 -5.85 11.01 -6.17
C VAL A 96 -5.40 12.45 -6.38
N LEU A 97 -5.65 13.06 -7.53
CA LEU A 97 -5.28 14.46 -7.79
C LEU A 97 -6.13 15.46 -6.99
N GLU A 98 -7.39 15.13 -6.73
CA GLU A 98 -8.30 15.95 -5.93
C GLU A 98 -7.89 16.01 -4.45
N ASP A 99 -7.47 14.89 -3.87
CA ASP A 99 -7.03 14.80 -2.47
C ASP A 99 -5.86 13.82 -2.26
N TYR A 100 -4.71 14.17 -2.84
CA TYR A 100 -3.50 13.37 -2.70
C TYR A 100 -3.01 13.35 -1.25
N ALA A 101 -3.28 14.41 -0.48
CA ALA A 101 -2.86 14.52 0.90
C ALA A 101 -3.43 13.40 1.76
N LEU A 102 -4.73 13.12 1.61
CA LEU A 102 -5.41 12.04 2.31
C LEU A 102 -5.07 10.68 1.69
N LEU A 103 -5.23 10.52 0.38
CA LEU A 103 -5.17 9.20 -0.26
C LEU A 103 -3.77 8.59 -0.32
N THR A 104 -2.72 9.42 -0.26
CA THR A 104 -1.34 8.93 -0.33
C THR A 104 -0.58 9.07 0.98
N GLY A 105 -1.18 9.70 2.00
CA GLY A 105 -0.51 10.02 3.26
C GLY A 105 0.61 11.07 3.13
N HIS A 106 0.57 11.90 2.08
CA HIS A 106 1.64 12.85 1.74
C HIS A 106 2.10 13.75 2.90
N PRO A 107 1.24 14.31 3.77
CA PRO A 107 1.71 15.19 4.85
C PRO A 107 2.73 14.53 5.78
N LEU A 108 2.55 13.25 6.11
CA LEU A 108 3.50 12.51 6.94
C LEU A 108 4.73 12.07 6.12
N ALA A 109 4.54 11.72 4.84
CA ALA A 109 5.65 11.43 3.92
C ALA A 109 6.61 12.63 3.79
N HIS A 110 6.05 13.82 3.59
CA HIS A 110 6.77 15.08 3.51
C HIS A 110 7.53 15.36 4.80
N ALA A 111 6.82 15.38 5.94
CA ALA A 111 7.43 15.65 7.24
C ALA A 111 8.56 14.66 7.58
N TRP A 112 8.40 13.37 7.22
CA TRP A 112 9.43 12.37 7.46
C TRP A 112 10.66 12.61 6.60
N GLN A 113 10.49 12.95 5.32
CA GLN A 113 11.62 13.19 4.43
C GLN A 113 12.34 14.52 4.69
N GLU A 114 11.65 15.53 5.22
CA GLU A 114 12.30 16.75 5.71
C GLU A 114 13.24 16.46 6.90
N GLU A 115 12.85 15.55 7.80
CA GLU A 115 13.64 15.19 8.99
C GLU A 115 14.75 14.17 8.70
N TYR A 116 14.46 13.15 7.88
CA TYR A 116 15.34 11.98 7.69
C TYR A 116 15.94 11.86 6.28
N GLY A 117 15.55 12.73 5.35
CA GLY A 117 15.97 12.69 3.95
C GLY A 117 15.06 11.85 3.06
N ALA A 118 15.39 11.81 1.77
CA ALA A 118 14.56 11.13 0.76
C ALA A 118 14.39 9.63 1.05
N LEU A 119 13.14 9.16 0.93
CA LEU A 119 12.81 7.75 1.09
C LEU A 119 13.38 6.93 -0.05
N ARG A 120 13.90 5.74 0.25
CA ARG A 120 14.48 4.86 -0.76
C ARG A 120 13.37 4.21 -1.61
N ALA A 121 13.66 4.00 -2.88
CA ALA A 121 12.83 3.20 -3.77
C ALA A 121 12.61 1.78 -3.19
N GLY A 122 11.36 1.30 -3.20
CA GLY A 122 10.95 0.04 -2.59
C GLY A 122 10.86 0.05 -1.07
N TYR A 123 10.85 1.23 -0.44
CA TYR A 123 10.65 1.38 1.01
C TYR A 123 9.41 2.23 1.30
N ARG A 124 8.79 1.97 2.46
CA ARG A 124 7.58 2.63 2.97
C ARG A 124 7.70 2.99 4.43
N LEU A 125 6.83 3.89 4.88
CA LEU A 125 6.70 4.25 6.28
C LEU A 125 5.77 3.26 6.97
N VAL A 126 6.33 2.43 7.83
CA VAL A 126 5.60 1.38 8.54
C VAL A 126 5.47 1.78 10.00
N PRO A 127 4.27 1.68 10.59
CA PRO A 127 4.10 2.01 11.99
C PRO A 127 4.74 0.96 12.91
N LYS A 128 5.42 1.43 13.97
CA LYS A 128 6.00 0.61 15.05
C LYS A 128 4.89 -0.04 15.86
N VAL A 129 3.83 0.72 16.16
CA VAL A 129 2.55 0.23 16.67
C VAL A 129 1.54 0.37 15.53
N PRO A 130 0.98 -0.74 15.00
CA PRO A 130 0.03 -0.70 13.88
C PRO A 130 -1.11 0.30 14.11
N PHE A 131 -1.52 1.00 13.06
CA PHE A 131 -2.58 2.02 13.15
C PHE A 131 -3.90 1.42 13.63
N VAL A 132 -4.25 0.23 13.15
CA VAL A 132 -5.44 -0.52 13.58
C VAL A 132 -5.42 -0.86 15.07
N LEU A 133 -4.23 -0.95 15.68
CA LEU A 133 -4.05 -1.24 17.10
C LEU A 133 -3.90 0.03 17.95
N GLY A 134 -4.28 1.19 17.42
CA GLY A 134 -4.20 2.48 18.11
C GLY A 134 -2.86 3.20 17.94
N GLY A 135 -2.03 2.78 16.98
CA GLY A 135 -0.86 3.53 16.57
C GLY A 135 -1.21 4.92 16.03
N GLU A 136 -0.41 5.92 16.37
CA GLU A 136 -0.60 7.28 15.87
C GLU A 136 0.04 7.47 14.50
N TYR A 137 -0.58 8.29 13.64
CA TYR A 137 0.00 8.80 12.39
C TYR A 137 1.00 9.92 12.70
N SER A 138 2.16 9.56 13.24
CA SER A 138 3.19 10.49 13.67
C SER A 138 4.60 10.01 13.35
N LEU A 139 5.55 10.96 13.26
CA LEU A 139 6.96 10.67 12.97
C LEU A 139 7.59 9.72 13.98
N SER A 140 7.18 9.80 15.25
CA SER A 140 7.70 8.94 16.32
C SER A 140 7.23 7.49 16.18
N ASN A 141 6.09 7.25 15.55
CA ASN A 141 5.51 5.93 15.38
C ASN A 141 5.84 5.29 14.03
N VAL A 142 6.49 5.95 13.07
CA VAL A 142 6.82 5.32 11.78
C VAL A 142 8.32 5.06 11.60
N VAL A 143 8.66 4.05 10.81
CA VAL A 143 10.02 3.72 10.39
C VAL A 143 10.06 3.39 8.90
N GLU A 144 11.17 3.67 8.25
CA GLU A 144 11.44 3.18 6.89
C GLU A 144 11.65 1.66 6.91
N MET A 145 10.89 0.92 6.11
CA MET A 145 11.03 -0.54 5.95
C MET A 145 10.78 -0.93 4.50
N ARG A 146 11.42 -2.03 4.05
CA ARG A 146 11.24 -2.53 2.70
C ARG A 146 9.81 -3.00 2.48
N ASP A 147 9.21 -2.57 1.38
CA ASP A 147 7.78 -2.70 1.06
C ASP A 147 7.25 -4.14 1.22
N PHE A 148 7.88 -5.14 0.61
CA PHE A 148 7.43 -6.53 0.67
C PHE A 148 7.63 -7.15 2.07
N GLU A 149 8.63 -6.72 2.84
CA GLU A 149 8.83 -7.17 4.23
C GLU A 149 7.70 -6.64 5.11
N ALA A 150 7.38 -5.35 4.94
CA ALA A 150 6.26 -4.71 5.60
C ALA A 150 4.93 -5.38 5.26
N MET A 151 4.70 -5.71 3.99
CA MET A 151 3.48 -6.42 3.57
C MET A 151 3.38 -7.82 4.17
N ARG A 152 4.49 -8.57 4.30
CA ARG A 152 4.47 -9.89 4.98
C ARG A 152 4.08 -9.76 6.45
N ALA A 153 4.68 -8.81 7.17
CA ALA A 153 4.38 -8.60 8.59
C ALA A 153 2.91 -8.21 8.80
N ARG A 154 2.40 -7.30 7.97
CA ARG A 154 1.01 -6.84 8.05
C ARG A 154 0.01 -7.87 7.56
N GLY A 155 0.36 -8.69 6.57
CA GLY A 155 -0.46 -9.84 6.17
C GLY A 155 -0.65 -10.84 7.29
N ALA A 156 0.40 -11.13 8.06
CA ALA A 156 0.29 -11.98 9.24
C ALA A 156 -0.59 -11.37 10.34
N LEU A 157 -0.53 -10.04 10.52
CA LEU A 157 -1.45 -9.32 11.42
C LEU A 157 -2.89 -9.42 10.92
N ALA A 158 -3.15 -9.02 9.67
CA ALA A 158 -4.47 -9.05 9.05
C ALA A 158 -5.09 -10.44 9.14
N ALA A 159 -4.35 -11.50 8.81
CA ALA A 159 -4.83 -12.87 8.90
C ALA A 159 -5.27 -13.29 10.32
N ARG A 160 -4.75 -12.65 11.36
CA ARG A 160 -5.14 -12.90 12.76
C ARG A 160 -6.35 -12.10 13.20
N ILE A 161 -6.49 -10.85 12.73
CA ILE A 161 -7.52 -9.93 13.22
C ILE A 161 -8.73 -9.83 12.30
N HIS A 162 -8.60 -10.21 11.03
CA HIS A 162 -9.66 -10.08 10.05
C HIS A 162 -10.95 -10.78 10.50
N GLY A 163 -12.06 -10.05 10.47
CA GLY A 163 -13.37 -10.52 10.93
C GLY A 163 -13.58 -10.51 12.45
N SER A 164 -12.59 -10.05 13.23
CA SER A 164 -12.79 -9.76 14.66
C SER A 164 -13.62 -8.49 14.84
N ALA A 165 -14.39 -8.42 15.92
CA ALA A 165 -15.12 -7.20 16.26
C ALA A 165 -14.15 -6.14 16.81
N ASP A 166 -14.46 -4.86 16.57
CA ASP A 166 -13.74 -3.74 17.17
C ASP A 166 -13.65 -3.88 18.70
N GLY A 167 -12.47 -3.59 19.25
CA GLY A 167 -12.19 -3.73 20.69
C GLY A 167 -11.77 -5.14 21.13
N THR A 168 -11.63 -6.09 20.21
CA THR A 168 -11.05 -7.42 20.50
C THR A 168 -9.59 -7.27 20.94
N SER A 169 -9.25 -7.80 22.12
CA SER A 169 -7.86 -7.84 22.59
C SER A 169 -7.08 -8.94 21.89
N ILE A 170 -5.89 -8.62 21.40
CA ILE A 170 -4.97 -9.59 20.78
C ILE A 170 -3.64 -9.62 21.53
N GLU A 171 -3.07 -10.81 21.72
CA GLU A 171 -1.70 -10.94 22.21
C GLU A 171 -0.73 -10.71 21.05
N PHE A 172 0.05 -9.63 21.12
CA PHE A 172 1.09 -9.31 20.15
C PHE A 172 2.45 -9.76 20.71
N GLU A 173 3.09 -10.75 20.09
CA GLU A 173 4.46 -11.15 20.42
C GLU A 173 5.42 -10.58 19.36
N PHE A 174 6.55 -10.00 19.81
CA PHE A 174 7.63 -9.49 18.96
C PHE A 174 8.50 -10.60 18.38
#